data_AF-A0A6C0AW20-F1
#
_entry.id   AF-A0A6C0AW20-F1
#
_cell.length_a   1.000
_cell.length_b   1.000
_cell.length_c   1.000
_cell.angle_alpha   90.00
_cell.angle_beta   90.00
_cell.angle_gamma   90.00
#
_symmetry.space_group_name_H-M   'P 1'
#
loop_
_entity.id
_entity.type
_entity.pdbx_description
1 polymer ?
#
loop_
_entity_poly.entity_id
_entity_poly.type
_entity_poly.pdbx_seq_one_letter_code
_entity_poly.pdbx_strand_id
1 'polypeptide(L)'
;MAVPVENREDSNINELILTQINSYEYNESDDDEEEFINEVYEEDEDHIERFKENDTYYIGLCYKDKRNNDAILLDMSISSGLFLKYSYDIIYKVLGGPRIKYTSDNNEIKHYNNMLYYHKNRDIQLQIYKTDFKNLDQHPFEWSLGVIIKTFWLRLVQRKWKKIFKERYEIIHKRMNPINLHYRSVHGNWPHGLNYLPSLKDMNM
;
A
#
# COMPACT_ATOMS: atom_id res chain seq x y z
N MET A 1 18.17 -45.50 -5.33
CA MET A 1 17.18 -44.48 -4.91
C MET A 1 17.79 -43.12 -5.20
N ALA A 2 17.36 -42.46 -6.27
CA ALA A 2 17.85 -41.13 -6.65
C ALA A 2 16.88 -40.07 -6.11
N VAL A 3 17.39 -39.07 -5.40
CA VAL A 3 16.64 -37.91 -4.91
C VAL A 3 16.66 -36.83 -6.01
N PRO A 4 15.58 -36.07 -6.25
CA PRO A 4 15.52 -35.10 -7.34
C PRO A 4 16.39 -33.88 -7.06
N VAL A 5 17.11 -33.43 -8.09
CA VAL A 5 17.85 -32.16 -8.13
C VAL A 5 16.91 -31.11 -8.71
N GLU A 6 16.08 -30.48 -7.86
CA GLU A 6 15.36 -29.26 -8.22
C GLU A 6 15.48 -28.24 -7.08
N ASN A 7 15.67 -26.97 -7.47
CA ASN A 7 15.51 -25.75 -6.66
C ASN A 7 16.70 -25.29 -5.78
N ARG A 8 17.89 -25.13 -6.37
CA ARG A 8 18.97 -24.29 -5.76
C ARG A 8 19.23 -22.97 -6.49
N GLU A 9 18.81 -22.82 -7.74
CA GLU A 9 19.07 -21.61 -8.53
C GLU A 9 18.01 -20.52 -8.30
N ASP A 10 16.73 -20.88 -8.16
CA ASP A 10 15.64 -19.93 -7.91
C ASP A 10 15.68 -19.30 -6.50
N SER A 11 16.21 -20.01 -5.51
CA SER A 11 16.40 -19.44 -4.16
C SER A 11 17.48 -18.35 -4.18
N ASN A 12 18.51 -18.56 -4.99
CA ASN A 12 19.67 -17.67 -5.08
C ASN A 12 19.33 -16.36 -5.81
N ILE A 13 18.44 -16.41 -6.82
CA ILE A 13 17.97 -15.20 -7.51
C ILE A 13 17.10 -14.34 -6.58
N ASN A 14 16.20 -14.95 -5.80
CA ASN A 14 15.38 -14.20 -4.83
C ASN A 14 16.24 -13.61 -3.70
N GLU A 15 17.24 -14.36 -3.25
CA GLU A 15 18.21 -13.89 -2.25
C GLU A 15 19.09 -12.76 -2.80
N LEU A 16 19.49 -12.83 -4.08
CA LEU A 16 20.21 -11.77 -4.79
C LEU A 16 19.35 -10.52 -4.98
N ILE A 17 18.07 -10.67 -5.34
CA ILE A 17 17.14 -9.54 -5.47
C ILE A 17 16.91 -8.88 -4.10
N LEU A 18 16.74 -9.67 -3.02
CA LEU A 18 16.55 -9.14 -1.67
C LEU A 18 17.81 -8.46 -1.12
N THR A 19 18.99 -9.01 -1.37
CA THR A 19 20.26 -8.37 -1.00
C THR A 19 20.53 -7.11 -1.81
N GLN A 20 20.16 -7.10 -3.09
CA GLN A 20 20.30 -5.93 -3.94
C GLN A 20 19.31 -4.83 -3.54
N ILE A 21 18.06 -5.17 -3.19
CA ILE A 21 17.07 -4.23 -2.60
C ILE A 21 17.58 -3.65 -1.27
N ASN A 22 18.13 -4.46 -0.37
CA ASN A 22 18.66 -3.99 0.92
C ASN A 22 19.95 -3.16 0.77
N SER A 23 20.74 -3.34 -0.30
CA SER A 23 21.99 -2.62 -0.50
C SER A 23 21.84 -1.18 -1.03
N TYR A 24 20.62 -0.80 -1.46
CA TYR A 24 20.30 0.56 -1.90
C TYR A 24 19.60 1.41 -0.83
N GLU A 25 19.60 0.97 0.43
CA GLU A 25 19.22 1.82 1.56
C GLU A 25 20.31 2.89 1.71
N TYR A 26 20.17 3.97 0.94
CA TYR A 26 20.87 5.21 1.14
C TYR A 26 20.65 5.61 2.60
N ASN A 27 21.74 5.78 3.36
CA ASN A 27 21.67 6.48 4.63
C ASN A 27 21.41 7.96 4.32
N GLU A 28 20.17 8.31 3.97
CA GLU A 28 19.68 9.68 3.96
C GLU A 28 19.72 10.20 5.41
N SER A 29 20.16 11.43 5.59
CA SER A 29 20.06 12.09 6.89
C SER A 29 18.59 12.19 7.29
N ASP A 30 18.26 12.10 8.58
CA ASP A 30 16.90 12.32 9.09
C ASP A 30 16.30 13.67 8.58
N ASP A 31 17.15 14.66 8.32
CA ASP A 31 16.73 15.97 7.80
C ASP A 31 16.41 15.91 6.28
N ASP A 32 17.11 15.08 5.49
CA ASP A 32 16.85 14.93 4.04
C ASP A 32 15.52 14.21 3.80
N GLU A 33 15.24 13.18 4.61
CA GLU A 33 13.95 12.47 4.57
C GLU A 33 12.78 13.39 4.96
N GLU A 34 12.98 14.30 5.91
CA GLU A 34 11.94 15.25 6.33
C GLU A 34 11.61 16.25 5.23
N GLU A 35 12.62 16.79 4.55
CA GLU A 35 12.45 17.67 3.39
C GLU A 35 11.66 16.95 2.28
N PHE A 36 12.05 15.72 1.95
CA PHE A 36 11.34 14.93 0.95
C PHE A 36 9.87 14.64 1.33
N ILE A 37 9.60 14.30 2.59
CA ILE A 37 8.21 14.08 3.06
C ILE A 37 7.37 15.36 2.90
N ASN A 38 7.96 16.53 3.19
CA ASN A 38 7.28 17.81 3.02
C ASN A 38 6.98 18.09 1.54
N GLU A 39 7.94 17.85 0.64
CA GLU A 39 7.70 17.98 -0.81
C GLU A 39 6.54 17.10 -1.29
N VAL A 40 6.46 15.85 -0.80
CA VAL A 40 5.36 14.93 -1.13
C VAL A 40 4.03 15.41 -0.54
N TYR A 41 4.04 15.99 0.66
CA TYR A 41 2.84 16.59 1.24
C TYR A 41 2.33 17.76 0.38
N GLU A 42 3.23 18.67 0.00
CA GLU A 42 2.91 19.85 -0.82
C GLU A 42 2.30 19.46 -2.18
N GLU A 43 2.72 18.33 -2.77
CA GLU A 43 2.13 17.85 -4.04
C GLU A 43 0.63 17.51 -3.94
N ASP A 44 0.13 17.13 -2.75
CA ASP A 44 -1.27 16.73 -2.52
C ASP A 44 -1.97 17.59 -1.45
N GLU A 45 -1.41 18.77 -1.14
CA GLU A 45 -1.87 19.70 -0.10
C GLU A 45 -3.36 20.00 -0.26
N ASP A 46 -3.80 20.36 -1.48
CA ASP A 46 -5.21 20.63 -1.78
C ASP A 46 -6.15 19.48 -1.39
N HIS A 47 -5.73 18.23 -1.58
CA HIS A 47 -6.52 17.07 -1.20
C HIS A 47 -6.45 16.81 0.30
N ILE A 48 -5.27 16.94 0.89
CA ILE A 48 -5.01 16.67 2.31
C ILE A 48 -5.77 17.68 3.17
N GLU A 49 -5.66 18.97 2.89
CA GLU A 49 -6.23 20.06 3.68
C GLU A 49 -7.72 20.28 3.48
N ARG A 50 -8.27 19.80 2.36
CA ARG A 50 -9.71 19.91 2.10
C ARG A 50 -10.51 19.15 3.16
N PHE A 51 -11.51 19.82 3.72
CA PHE A 51 -12.52 19.21 4.57
C PHE A 51 -13.12 17.97 3.93
N LYS A 52 -13.12 16.87 4.69
CA LYS A 52 -13.72 15.62 4.21
C LYS A 52 -15.23 15.79 4.14
N GLU A 53 -15.82 15.24 3.10
CA GLU A 53 -17.26 15.23 2.89
C GLU A 53 -17.84 13.94 3.48
N ASN A 54 -19.07 14.00 3.98
CA ASN A 54 -19.78 12.79 4.38
C ASN A 54 -20.15 11.95 3.15
N ASP A 55 -20.25 10.63 3.33
CA ASP A 55 -20.61 9.68 2.28
C ASP A 55 -19.60 9.59 1.11
N THR A 56 -18.37 10.06 1.31
CA THR A 56 -17.33 10.12 0.29
C THR A 56 -16.21 9.12 0.57
N TYR A 57 -15.57 8.63 -0.49
CA TYR A 57 -14.48 7.67 -0.40
C TYR A 57 -13.13 8.37 -0.33
N TYR A 58 -12.27 7.88 0.57
CA TYR A 58 -10.92 8.38 0.75
C TYR A 58 -9.94 7.25 1.03
N ILE A 59 -8.65 7.54 0.83
CA ILE A 59 -7.53 6.69 1.19
C ILE A 59 -6.82 7.39 2.35
N GLY A 60 -6.63 6.72 3.47
CA GLY A 60 -6.03 7.34 4.66
C GLY A 60 -5.85 6.38 5.82
N LEU A 61 -5.26 6.89 6.90
CA LEU A 61 -4.96 6.10 8.09
C LEU A 61 -6.18 6.04 9.01
N CYS A 62 -6.56 4.83 9.43
CA CYS A 62 -7.63 4.64 10.39
C CYS A 62 -7.25 3.60 11.43
N TYR A 63 -7.93 3.62 12.57
CA TYR A 63 -7.80 2.59 13.59
C TYR A 63 -9.18 2.20 14.12
N LYS A 64 -9.30 0.98 14.64
CA LYS A 64 -10.53 0.53 15.32
C LYS A 64 -10.53 1.03 16.76
N ASP A 65 -11.57 1.77 17.16
CA ASP A 65 -11.78 2.10 18.56
C ASP A 65 -12.32 0.87 19.30
N LYS A 66 -11.54 0.40 20.27
CA LYS A 66 -11.87 -0.74 21.12
C LYS A 66 -13.15 -0.52 21.94
N ARG A 67 -13.56 0.75 22.15
CA ARG A 67 -14.75 1.09 22.96
C ARG A 67 -16.06 0.86 22.20
N ASN A 68 -16.12 1.29 20.94
CA ASN A 68 -17.37 1.34 20.17
C ASN A 68 -17.36 0.39 18.96
N ASN A 69 -16.29 -0.39 18.75
CA ASN A 69 -16.06 -1.25 17.58
C ASN A 69 -16.08 -0.53 16.22
N ASP A 70 -16.22 0.79 16.23
CA ASP A 70 -16.17 1.66 15.07
C ASP A 70 -14.73 1.94 14.65
N ALA A 71 -14.53 2.17 13.35
CA ALA A 71 -13.28 2.70 12.86
C ALA A 71 -13.30 4.23 12.91
N ILE A 72 -12.18 4.82 13.33
CA ILE A 72 -11.94 6.25 13.40
C ILE A 72 -10.90 6.60 12.34
N LEU A 73 -11.16 7.68 11.60
CA LEU A 73 -10.23 8.27 10.66
C LEU A 73 -9.23 9.18 11.38
N LEU A 74 -7.94 9.05 11.07
CA LEU A 74 -6.98 10.13 11.27
C LEU A 74 -7.19 11.12 10.13
N ASP A 75 -7.48 12.38 10.47
CA ASP A 75 -8.06 13.43 9.60
C ASP A 75 -7.45 13.57 8.19
N MET A 76 -6.21 13.14 8.00
CA MET A 76 -5.53 13.15 6.71
C MET A 76 -5.95 12.02 5.77
N SER A 77 -6.18 12.39 4.51
CA SER A 77 -6.36 11.49 3.38
C SER A 77 -5.43 11.86 2.24
N ILE A 78 -5.21 10.94 1.31
CA ILE A 78 -4.37 11.13 0.13
C ILE A 78 -5.14 10.84 -1.15
N SER A 79 -4.81 11.55 -2.23
CA SER A 79 -5.38 11.30 -3.53
C SER A 79 -4.91 9.97 -4.11
N SER A 80 -5.70 9.42 -5.02
CA SER A 80 -5.32 8.18 -5.72
C SER A 80 -4.08 8.36 -6.60
N GLY A 81 -3.82 9.58 -7.08
CA GLY A 81 -2.65 9.89 -7.90
C GLY A 81 -1.36 9.71 -7.09
N LEU A 82 -1.29 10.39 -5.94
CA LEU A 82 -0.14 10.33 -5.06
C LEU A 82 0.04 8.93 -4.44
N PHE A 83 -1.05 8.27 -4.03
CA PHE A 83 -1.04 6.91 -3.51
C PHE A 83 -0.40 5.88 -4.47
N LEU A 84 -0.57 6.06 -5.78
CA LEU A 84 0.00 5.17 -6.80
C LEU A 84 1.42 5.55 -7.21
N LYS A 85 1.88 6.75 -6.84
CA LYS A 85 3.19 7.30 -7.22
C LYS A 85 4.29 6.92 -6.23
N TYR A 86 3.99 6.92 -4.93
CA TYR A 86 4.98 6.71 -3.87
C TYR A 86 4.85 5.37 -3.14
N SER A 87 5.91 4.97 -2.44
CA SER A 87 5.92 3.74 -1.65
C SER A 87 5.00 3.84 -0.43
N TYR A 88 4.61 2.68 0.11
CA TYR A 88 3.79 2.61 1.31
C TYR A 88 4.39 3.40 2.49
N ASP A 89 5.70 3.30 2.70
CA ASP A 89 6.37 3.92 3.85
C ASP A 89 6.33 5.45 3.74
N ILE A 90 6.53 6.00 2.55
CA ILE A 90 6.41 7.45 2.30
C ILE A 90 4.97 7.90 2.53
N ILE A 91 3.98 7.22 1.96
CA ILE A 91 2.56 7.54 2.16
C ILE A 91 2.17 7.48 3.64
N TYR A 92 2.65 6.47 4.36
CA TYR A 92 2.37 6.30 5.78
C TYR A 92 2.97 7.45 6.61
N LYS A 93 4.17 7.92 6.27
CA LYS A 93 4.82 9.07 6.94
C LYS A 93 4.11 10.39 6.64
N VAL A 94 3.76 10.65 5.37
CA VAL A 94 3.00 11.85 4.94
C VAL A 94 1.65 11.93 5.68
N LEU A 95 0.88 10.84 5.67
CA LEU A 95 -0.40 10.74 6.38
C LEU A 95 -0.24 10.70 7.92
N GLY A 96 0.99 10.61 8.42
CA GLY A 96 1.31 10.77 9.83
C GLY A 96 1.40 12.24 10.26
N GLY A 97 1.52 13.15 9.29
CA GLY A 97 1.49 14.59 9.47
C GLY A 97 2.86 15.14 9.88
N PRO A 98 2.96 16.48 9.94
CA PRO A 98 4.21 17.15 10.25
C PRO A 98 4.77 16.67 11.58
N ARG A 99 6.08 16.41 11.61
CA ARG A 99 6.80 16.01 12.82
C ARG A 99 7.18 17.27 13.59
N ILE A 100 6.58 17.47 14.75
CA ILE A 100 6.95 18.62 15.60
C ILE A 100 8.15 18.22 16.45
N LYS A 101 9.28 18.90 16.24
CA LYS A 101 10.52 18.78 17.02
C LYS A 101 10.33 19.47 18.38
N TYR A 102 10.52 18.73 19.48
CA TYR A 102 10.64 19.30 20.83
C TYR A 102 12.00 18.97 21.44
N THR A 103 12.62 19.97 22.06
CA THR A 103 13.85 19.83 22.85
C THR A 103 13.46 19.58 24.31
N SER A 104 13.93 18.47 24.88
CA SER A 104 13.89 18.28 26.35
C SER A 104 14.86 19.26 27.03
N ASP A 105 14.54 19.67 28.26
CA ASP A 105 15.37 20.54 29.12
C ASP A 105 16.84 20.07 29.26
N ASN A 106 17.11 18.79 28.99
CA ASN A 106 18.45 18.19 29.05
C ASN A 106 19.20 18.16 27.70
N ASN A 107 18.66 18.78 26.63
CA ASN A 107 19.31 18.95 25.31
C ASN A 107 19.77 17.66 24.57
N GLU A 108 19.45 16.47 25.08
CA GLU A 108 19.96 15.20 24.52
C GLU A 108 18.98 14.42 23.66
N ILE A 109 17.67 14.74 23.68
CA ILE A 109 16.66 13.96 22.92
C ILE A 109 15.72 14.90 22.15
N LYS A 110 15.81 14.84 20.82
CA LYS A 110 14.82 15.41 19.89
C LYS A 110 13.65 14.43 19.80
N HIS A 111 12.51 14.77 20.40
CA HIS A 111 11.28 13.99 20.21
C HIS A 111 10.49 14.57 19.05
N TYR A 112 10.04 13.68 18.17
CA TYR A 112 9.14 14.00 17.07
C TYR A 112 7.73 13.55 17.42
N ASN A 113 6.84 14.51 17.66
CA ASN A 113 5.42 14.20 17.85
C ASN A 113 4.68 14.46 16.54
N ASN A 114 3.93 13.46 16.09
CA ASN A 114 2.96 13.58 15.00
C ASN A 114 1.75 12.67 15.32
N MET A 115 0.77 12.58 14.41
CA MET A 115 -0.43 11.77 14.67
C MET A 115 -0.09 10.30 14.93
N LEU A 116 0.94 9.76 14.27
CA LEU A 116 1.39 8.38 14.52
C LEU A 116 1.93 8.21 15.94
N TYR A 117 2.69 9.18 16.45
CA TYR A 117 3.19 9.14 17.83
C TYR A 117 2.06 9.13 18.86
N TYR A 118 1.07 10.02 18.71
CA TYR A 118 -0.07 10.09 19.63
C TYR A 118 -0.94 8.83 19.61
N HIS A 119 -0.98 8.14 18.47
CA HIS A 119 -1.76 6.92 18.26
C HIS A 119 -0.91 5.64 18.26
N LYS A 120 0.36 5.67 18.71
CA LYS A 120 1.31 4.53 18.63
C LYS A 120 0.84 3.22 19.27
N ASN A 121 -0.08 3.30 20.23
CA ASN A 121 -0.67 2.13 20.90
C ASN A 121 -1.94 1.59 20.19
N ARG A 122 -2.29 2.15 19.03
CA ARG A 122 -3.42 1.73 18.18
C ARG A 122 -2.89 0.95 16.99
N ASP A 123 -3.69 0.00 16.51
CA ASP A 123 -3.46 -0.68 15.23
C ASP A 123 -3.92 0.25 14.10
N ILE A 124 -3.01 1.13 13.67
CA ILE A 124 -3.24 2.09 12.60
C ILE A 124 -3.02 1.39 11.27
N GLN A 125 -3.98 1.51 10.36
CA GLN A 125 -3.92 0.87 9.06
C GLN A 125 -4.30 1.86 7.96
N LEU A 126 -3.51 1.86 6.89
CA LEU A 126 -3.89 2.49 5.64
C LEU A 126 -5.05 1.74 5.00
N GLN A 127 -6.17 2.41 4.79
CA GLN A 127 -7.37 1.82 4.25
C GLN A 127 -8.03 2.75 3.22
N ILE A 128 -8.79 2.14 2.30
CA ILE A 128 -9.88 2.82 1.61
C ILE A 128 -11.12 2.73 2.49
N TYR A 129 -11.70 3.87 2.82
CA TYR A 129 -12.90 3.97 3.65
C TYR A 129 -13.92 4.92 3.03
N LYS A 130 -15.16 4.78 3.48
CA LYS A 130 -16.25 5.73 3.23
C LYS A 130 -16.52 6.48 4.52
N THR A 131 -16.55 7.81 4.46
CA THR A 131 -16.89 8.65 5.62
C THR A 131 -18.35 8.44 6.02
N ASP A 132 -18.58 8.39 7.32
CA ASP A 132 -19.89 8.25 7.94
C ASP A 132 -19.94 9.16 9.17
N PHE A 133 -20.38 10.39 8.97
CA PHE A 133 -20.40 11.41 10.01
C PHE A 133 -21.55 11.06 10.97
N LYS A 134 -21.20 10.65 12.20
CA LYS A 134 -22.16 10.24 13.23
C LYS A 134 -22.44 11.40 14.19
N ASN A 135 -23.71 11.51 14.61
CA ASN A 135 -24.32 12.49 15.53
C ASN A 135 -24.80 13.82 14.90
N LEU A 136 -26.08 13.86 14.48
CA LEU A 136 -26.86 15.09 14.31
C LEU A 136 -27.73 15.43 15.55
N ASP A 137 -27.96 14.46 16.45
CA ASP A 137 -29.04 14.55 17.44
C ASP A 137 -28.60 14.56 18.92
N GLN A 138 -27.30 14.57 19.24
CA GLN A 138 -26.83 14.66 20.64
C GLN A 138 -25.75 15.72 20.78
N HIS A 139 -26.09 16.74 21.59
CA HIS A 139 -25.25 17.81 22.14
C HIS A 139 -24.35 18.58 21.14
N PRO A 140 -24.38 19.92 21.08
CA PRO A 140 -23.80 20.73 19.98
C PRO A 140 -22.26 20.67 19.77
N PHE A 141 -21.53 19.76 20.41
CA PHE A 141 -20.06 19.76 20.45
C PHE A 141 -19.36 18.43 20.14
N GLU A 142 -20.06 17.33 19.86
CA GLU A 142 -19.42 16.04 19.51
C GLU A 142 -19.85 15.53 18.13
N TRP A 143 -19.32 16.15 17.08
CA TRP A 143 -19.27 15.48 15.78
C TRP A 143 -18.29 14.31 15.89
N SER A 144 -18.77 13.09 15.77
CA SER A 144 -17.89 11.93 15.70
C SER A 144 -17.77 11.48 14.26
N LEU A 145 -16.54 11.55 13.73
CA LEU A 145 -16.26 11.01 12.41
C LEU A 145 -16.15 9.49 12.49
N GLY A 146 -17.23 8.80 12.15
CA GLY A 146 -17.20 7.37 11.88
C GLY A 146 -16.68 7.10 10.47
N VAL A 147 -16.03 5.96 10.28
CA VAL A 147 -15.70 5.49 8.93
C VAL A 147 -16.07 4.02 8.72
N ILE A 148 -16.53 3.73 7.50
CA ILE A 148 -16.82 2.38 7.04
C ILE A 148 -15.65 1.92 6.18
N ILE A 149 -14.85 0.98 6.69
CA ILE A 149 -13.71 0.42 5.96
C ILE A 149 -14.22 -0.42 4.78
N LYS A 150 -13.75 -0.14 3.55
CA LYS A 150 -14.20 -0.80 2.31
C LYS A 150 -13.12 -1.65 1.64
N THR A 151 -11.92 -1.72 2.21
CA THR A 151 -10.81 -2.51 1.66
C THR A 151 -11.03 -4.01 1.60
N PHE A 152 -12.08 -4.54 2.23
CA PHE A 152 -12.49 -5.91 1.98
C PHE A 152 -12.68 -6.19 0.47
N TRP A 153 -13.35 -5.28 -0.24
CA TRP A 153 -13.59 -5.42 -1.68
C TRP A 153 -12.31 -5.23 -2.49
N LEU A 154 -11.49 -4.25 -2.11
CA LEU A 154 -10.18 -4.04 -2.73
C LEU A 154 -9.29 -5.28 -2.56
N ARG A 155 -9.29 -5.94 -1.39
CA ARG A 155 -8.53 -7.17 -1.14
C ARG A 155 -9.00 -8.31 -2.04
N LEU A 156 -10.29 -8.42 -2.35
CA LEU A 156 -10.80 -9.42 -3.30
C LEU A 156 -10.30 -9.14 -4.72
N VAL A 157 -10.39 -7.89 -5.16
CA VAL A 157 -9.86 -7.45 -6.47
C VAL A 157 -8.36 -7.68 -6.55
N GLN A 158 -7.58 -7.26 -5.55
CA GLN A 158 -6.13 -7.46 -5.46
C GLN A 158 -5.74 -8.94 -5.46
N ARG A 159 -6.45 -9.80 -4.72
CA ARG A 159 -6.20 -11.26 -4.73
C ARG A 159 -6.38 -11.85 -6.11
N LYS A 160 -7.45 -11.46 -6.81
CA LYS A 160 -7.73 -11.94 -8.16
C LYS A 160 -6.74 -11.37 -9.18
N TRP A 161 -6.31 -10.11 -9.04
CA TRP A 161 -5.23 -9.52 -9.84
C TRP A 161 -3.92 -10.28 -9.65
N LYS A 162 -3.51 -10.54 -8.40
CA LYS A 162 -2.30 -11.32 -8.10
C LYS A 162 -2.38 -12.72 -8.70
N LYS A 163 -3.55 -13.37 -8.69
CA LYS A 163 -3.77 -14.67 -9.34
C LYS A 163 -3.58 -14.58 -10.85
N ILE A 164 -4.24 -13.63 -11.52
CA ILE A 164 -4.10 -13.43 -12.98
C ILE A 164 -2.65 -13.11 -13.33
N PHE A 165 -1.99 -12.23 -12.57
CA PHE A 165 -0.59 -11.88 -12.79
C PHE A 165 0.33 -13.10 -12.67
N LYS A 166 0.15 -13.93 -11.64
CA LYS A 166 0.90 -15.18 -11.47
C LYS A 166 0.69 -16.12 -12.65
N GLU A 167 -0.55 -16.32 -13.07
CA GLU A 167 -0.88 -17.16 -14.25
C GLU A 167 -0.21 -16.63 -15.53
N ARG A 168 -0.23 -15.31 -15.75
CA ARG A 168 0.47 -14.68 -16.89
C ARG A 168 1.96 -14.91 -16.83
N TYR A 169 2.57 -14.73 -15.66
CA TYR A 169 3.99 -14.96 -15.44
C TYR A 169 4.37 -16.40 -15.79
N GLU A 170 3.63 -17.39 -15.29
CA GLU A 170 3.86 -18.81 -15.59
C GLU A 170 3.73 -19.13 -17.09
N ILE A 171 2.72 -18.55 -17.77
CA ILE A 171 2.54 -18.73 -19.22
C ILE A 171 3.71 -18.12 -19.99
N ILE A 172 4.11 -16.89 -19.65
CA ILE A 172 5.24 -16.21 -20.30
C ILE A 172 6.52 -17.02 -20.10
N HIS A 173 6.78 -17.49 -18.89
CA HIS A 173 7.95 -18.31 -18.58
C HIS A 173 7.94 -19.63 -19.38
N LYS A 174 6.80 -20.32 -19.49
CA LYS A 174 6.69 -21.54 -20.31
C LYS A 174 6.87 -21.25 -21.80
N ARG A 175 6.38 -20.11 -22.28
CA ARG A 175 6.57 -19.65 -23.67
C ARG A 175 8.03 -19.37 -24.01
N MET A 176 8.87 -19.03 -23.04
CA MET A 176 10.31 -18.83 -23.23
C MET A 176 11.09 -20.14 -23.39
N ASN A 177 10.48 -21.31 -23.13
CA ASN A 177 11.14 -22.59 -23.34
C ASN A 177 11.47 -22.81 -24.84
N PRO A 178 12.70 -23.22 -25.21
CA PRO A 178 13.10 -23.46 -26.59
C PRO A 178 12.17 -24.38 -27.38
N ILE A 179 11.61 -25.41 -26.73
CA ILE A 179 10.66 -26.35 -27.36
C ILE A 179 9.39 -25.62 -27.79
N ASN A 180 8.86 -24.75 -26.92
CA ASN A 180 7.64 -23.99 -27.19
C ASN A 180 7.88 -22.88 -28.21
N LEU A 181 9.07 -22.27 -28.20
CA LEU A 181 9.50 -21.32 -29.24
C LEU A 181 9.59 -22.00 -30.61
N HIS A 182 10.18 -23.20 -30.66
CA HIS A 182 10.24 -23.99 -31.88
C HIS A 182 8.83 -24.36 -32.38
N TYR A 183 7.95 -24.85 -31.49
CA TYR A 183 6.55 -25.12 -31.84
C TYR A 183 5.88 -23.90 -32.48
N ARG A 184 6.02 -22.72 -31.88
CA ARG A 184 5.47 -21.48 -32.43
C ARG A 184 6.06 -21.12 -33.79
N SER A 185 7.34 -21.38 -34.01
CA SER A 185 8.00 -21.10 -35.29
C SER A 185 7.44 -21.96 -36.43
N VAL A 186 7.09 -23.21 -36.14
CA VAL A 186 6.56 -24.18 -37.12
C VAL A 186 5.06 -23.99 -37.34
N HIS A 187 4.29 -23.75 -36.28
CA HIS A 187 2.81 -23.75 -36.34
C HIS A 187 2.18 -22.35 -36.34
N GLY A 188 2.95 -21.28 -36.14
CA GLY A 188 2.48 -19.89 -36.06
C GLY A 188 1.77 -19.52 -34.76
N ASN A 189 1.29 -20.51 -34.00
CA ASN A 189 0.59 -20.34 -32.72
C ASN A 189 1.35 -21.00 -31.56
N TRP A 190 1.09 -20.55 -30.34
CA TRP A 190 1.56 -21.24 -29.14
C TRP A 190 0.82 -22.58 -28.96
N PRO A 191 1.46 -23.59 -28.31
CA PRO A 191 0.81 -24.86 -28.04
C PRO A 191 -0.39 -24.69 -27.10
N HIS A 192 -1.29 -25.68 -27.11
CA HIS A 192 -2.50 -25.69 -26.28
C HIS A 192 -2.17 -25.47 -24.79
N GLY A 193 -2.92 -24.58 -24.13
CA GLY A 193 -2.68 -24.18 -22.74
C GLY A 193 -1.66 -23.05 -22.59
N LEU A 194 -0.90 -22.73 -23.63
CA LEU A 194 -0.04 -21.53 -23.71
C LEU A 194 -0.54 -20.53 -24.76
N ASN A 195 -1.61 -20.83 -25.48
CA ASN A 195 -2.19 -19.99 -26.52
C ASN A 195 -3.07 -18.85 -25.99
N TYR A 196 -3.47 -18.92 -24.73
CA TYR A 196 -4.22 -17.85 -24.05
C TYR A 196 -3.35 -17.11 -23.03
N LEU A 197 -3.50 -15.80 -22.93
CA LEU A 197 -2.93 -14.99 -21.86
C LEU A 197 -4.07 -14.34 -21.09
N PRO A 198 -4.30 -14.68 -19.80
CA PRO A 198 -5.41 -14.15 -19.05
C PRO A 198 -5.28 -12.63 -18.88
N SER A 199 -6.42 -11.97 -18.81
CA SER A 199 -6.61 -10.53 -18.82
C SER A 199 -7.51 -10.10 -17.66
N LEU A 200 -7.64 -8.79 -17.45
CA LEU A 200 -8.57 -8.25 -16.45
C LEU A 200 -10.04 -8.62 -16.75
N LYS A 201 -10.39 -8.91 -18.01
CA LYS A 201 -11.76 -9.34 -18.38
C LYS A 201 -12.08 -10.76 -17.89
N ASP A 202 -11.08 -11.53 -17.51
CA ASP A 202 -11.23 -12.85 -16.88
C ASP A 202 -11.46 -12.76 -15.36
N MET A 203 -11.61 -11.53 -14.84
CA MET A 203 -12.21 -11.29 -13.54
C MET A 203 -13.72 -11.51 -13.63
N ASN A 204 -14.18 -12.76 -13.65
CA ASN A 204 -15.55 -13.05 -13.24
C ASN A 204 -15.65 -12.70 -11.75
N MET A 205 -16.40 -11.66 -11.43
CA MET A 205 -16.82 -11.29 -10.07
C MET A 205 -18.13 -11.99 -9.72
#